data_AF-A0AB38UZ34-F1
#
_entry.id   AF-A0AB38UZ34-F1
#
_cell.length_a   1.000
_cell.length_b   1.000
_cell.length_c   1.000
_cell.angle_alpha   90.00
_cell.angle_beta   90.00
_cell.angle_gamma   90.00
#
_symmetry.space_group_name_H-M   'P 1'
#
loop_
_entity.id
_entity.type
_entity.pdbx_description
1 polymer ?
#
loop_
_entity_poly.entity_id
_entity_poly.type
_entity_poly.pdbx_seq_one_letter_code
_entity_poly.pdbx_strand_id
1 'polypeptide(L)'
;MGIMTSSLGEPLSTSLIERYLYSRGKRYFRGRHDGEFFFVANAYPRRLHIHLEISHEHPDVFTIRVTPAYFFPAADQARLARFAHLWNDRNRAVTATMHASSDPQRVGVTAVNSQWIPGSSQSRV
;
A
#
# COMPACT_ATOMS: atom_id res chain seq x y z
N MET A 1 -45.69 -3.51 4.03
CA MET A 1 -44.78 -3.57 5.19
C MET A 1 -43.36 -3.55 4.63
N GLY A 2 -42.59 -2.51 4.96
CA GLY A 2 -41.43 -2.05 4.18
C GLY A 2 -40.19 -2.95 4.27
N ILE A 3 -39.48 -3.02 3.16
CA ILE A 3 -38.16 -3.64 2.99
C ILE A 3 -37.15 -2.67 3.60
N MET A 4 -36.51 -3.06 4.71
CA MET A 4 -35.47 -2.26 5.36
C MET A 4 -34.10 -2.62 4.77
N THR A 5 -33.44 -1.57 4.31
CA THR A 5 -32.27 -1.45 3.46
C THR A 5 -30.94 -1.90 4.06
N SER A 6 -30.17 -2.63 3.23
CA SER A 6 -28.72 -2.52 2.98
C SER A 6 -27.72 -2.51 4.15
N SER A 7 -26.94 -3.59 4.25
CA SER A 7 -25.51 -3.52 4.55
C SER A 7 -24.68 -4.23 3.47
N LEU A 8 -24.88 -3.86 2.21
CA LEU A 8 -24.00 -4.29 1.13
C LEU A 8 -22.91 -3.23 1.00
N GLY A 9 -21.90 -3.29 1.86
CA GLY A 9 -20.64 -2.65 1.55
C GLY A 9 -20.16 -3.20 0.21
N GLU A 10 -19.86 -2.33 -0.75
CA GLU A 10 -19.37 -2.77 -2.05
C GLU A 10 -18.13 -3.65 -1.85
N PRO A 11 -18.04 -4.83 -2.49
CA PRO A 11 -16.88 -5.69 -2.34
C PRO A 11 -15.63 -4.91 -2.72
N LEU A 12 -14.66 -4.83 -1.80
CA LEU A 12 -13.36 -4.24 -2.09
C LEU A 12 -12.73 -5.02 -3.24
N SER A 13 -12.67 -4.34 -4.38
CA SER A 13 -12.19 -4.83 -5.66
C SER A 13 -11.26 -3.77 -6.24
N THR A 14 -10.54 -4.13 -7.29
CA THR A 14 -9.67 -3.20 -8.01
C THR A 14 -10.46 -1.98 -8.53
N SER A 15 -11.75 -2.14 -8.83
CA SER A 15 -12.69 -1.06 -9.16
C SER A 15 -12.83 0.00 -8.05
N LEU A 16 -12.77 -0.40 -6.77
CA LEU A 16 -12.78 0.57 -5.67
C LEU A 16 -11.50 1.41 -5.64
N ILE A 17 -10.36 0.78 -5.91
CA ILE A 17 -9.07 1.50 -5.99
C ILE A 17 -9.12 2.49 -7.14
N GLU A 18 -9.57 2.08 -8.33
CA GLU A 18 -9.71 2.96 -9.48
C GLU A 18 -10.64 4.14 -9.20
N ARG A 19 -11.82 3.88 -8.62
CA ARG A 19 -12.77 4.94 -8.28
C ARG A 19 -12.23 5.88 -7.21
N TYR A 20 -11.51 5.36 -6.22
CA TYR A 20 -10.81 6.19 -5.24
C TYR A 20 -9.78 7.09 -5.93
N LEU A 21 -8.92 6.54 -6.79
CA LEU A 21 -7.91 7.31 -7.50
C LEU A 21 -8.52 8.37 -8.41
N TYR A 22 -9.58 8.00 -9.15
CA TYR A 22 -10.33 8.90 -10.01
C TYR A 22 -10.98 10.04 -9.23
N SER A 23 -11.73 9.72 -8.15
CA SER A 23 -12.40 10.74 -7.31
C SER A 23 -11.41 11.67 -6.60
N ARG A 24 -10.17 11.23 -6.35
CA ARG A 24 -9.09 12.04 -5.78
C ARG A 24 -8.24 12.76 -6.83
N GLY A 25 -8.63 12.68 -8.11
CA GLY A 25 -7.93 13.32 -9.22
C GLY A 25 -6.48 12.85 -9.37
N LYS A 26 -6.17 11.62 -8.95
CA LYS A 26 -4.81 11.08 -9.02
C LYS A 26 -4.57 10.51 -10.41
N ARG A 27 -3.44 10.91 -11.01
CA ARG A 27 -2.90 10.21 -12.18
C ARG A 27 -2.14 8.99 -11.68
N TYR A 28 -2.49 7.81 -12.19
CA TYR A 28 -1.94 6.54 -11.75
C TYR A 28 -1.56 5.66 -12.95
N PHE A 29 -0.75 4.65 -12.66
CA PHE A 29 -0.42 3.55 -13.55
C PHE A 29 -1.05 2.29 -12.98
N ARG A 30 -1.56 1.42 -13.86
CA ARG A 30 -2.06 0.10 -13.47
C ARG A 30 -1.00 -0.95 -13.81
N GLY A 31 -0.66 -1.77 -12.83
CA GLY A 31 0.31 -2.86 -12.95
C GLY A 31 -0.18 -3.95 -13.89
N ARG A 32 0.74 -4.79 -14.38
CA ARG A 32 0.46 -5.81 -15.40
C ARG A 32 -0.52 -6.88 -14.95
N HIS A 33 -0.62 -7.14 -13.65
CA HIS A 33 -1.48 -8.18 -13.08
C HIS A 33 -2.84 -7.63 -12.61
N ASP A 34 -3.28 -6.47 -13.12
CA ASP A 34 -4.60 -5.84 -12.89
C ASP A 34 -5.02 -5.53 -11.44
N GLY A 35 -4.27 -6.02 -10.45
CA GLY A 35 -4.48 -5.85 -9.00
C GLY A 35 -3.65 -4.75 -8.35
N GLU A 36 -2.64 -4.22 -9.05
CA GLU A 36 -1.71 -3.22 -8.53
C GLU A 36 -1.92 -1.86 -9.19
N PHE A 37 -1.92 -0.79 -8.40
CA PHE A 37 -2.04 0.59 -8.84
C PHE A 37 -0.91 1.42 -8.25
N PHE A 38 -0.23 2.19 -9.09
CA PHE A 38 0.90 3.02 -8.69
C PHE A 38 0.62 4.49 -8.97
N PHE A 39 0.89 5.37 -8.01
CA PHE A 39 0.91 6.81 -8.26
C PHE A 39 1.96 7.53 -7.40
N VAL A 40 2.29 8.76 -7.79
CA VAL A 40 3.22 9.61 -7.05
C VAL A 40 2.44 10.65 -6.25
N ALA A 41 2.68 10.70 -4.95
CA ALA A 41 2.19 11.76 -4.08
C ALA A 41 3.29 12.79 -3.79
N ASN A 42 2.96 14.08 -3.88
CA ASN A 42 3.82 15.15 -3.39
C ASN A 42 3.64 15.26 -1.87
N ALA A 43 4.70 15.00 -1.11
CA ALA A 43 4.74 15.10 0.33
C ALA A 43 5.93 16.00 0.71
N TYR A 44 5.71 17.31 0.70
CA TYR A 44 6.78 18.31 0.84
C TYR A 44 7.70 18.00 2.03
N PRO A 45 9.03 18.00 1.85
CA PRO A 45 9.77 18.45 0.67
C PRO A 45 10.03 17.38 -0.41
N ARG A 46 9.47 16.18 -0.29
CA ARG A 46 9.82 15.02 -1.14
C ARG A 46 8.59 14.44 -1.86
N ARG A 47 8.84 13.40 -2.65
CA ARG A 47 7.80 12.61 -3.32
C ARG A 47 7.74 11.22 -2.73
N LEU A 48 6.55 10.64 -2.74
CA LEU A 48 6.28 9.27 -2.31
C LEU A 48 5.73 8.48 -3.49
N HIS A 49 6.26 7.29 -3.66
CA HIS A 49 5.74 6.24 -4.51
C HIS A 49 4.70 5.47 -3.69
N ILE A 50 3.46 5.46 -4.15
CA ILE A 50 2.36 4.77 -3.48
C ILE A 50 1.86 3.66 -4.39
N HIS A 51 1.89 2.44 -3.87
CA HIS A 51 1.28 1.27 -4.49
C HIS A 51 0.06 0.85 -3.68
N LEU A 52 -1.05 0.62 -4.37
CA LEU A 52 -2.28 0.08 -3.82
C LEU A 52 -2.52 -1.26 -4.50
N GLU A 53 -2.75 -2.31 -3.72
CA GLU A 53 -2.82 -3.66 -4.25
C GLU A 53 -3.96 -4.46 -3.62
N ILE A 54 -4.72 -5.16 -4.45
CA ILE A 54 -5.50 -6.34 -4.05
C ILE A 54 -4.93 -7.50 -4.85
N SER A 55 -4.24 -8.42 -4.17
CA SER A 55 -3.58 -9.54 -4.83
C SER A 55 -4.60 -10.53 -5.36
N HIS A 56 -4.33 -11.13 -6.50
CA HIS A 56 -5.13 -12.25 -7.00
C HIS A 56 -5.03 -13.50 -6.10
N GLU A 57 -3.90 -13.70 -5.42
CA GLU A 57 -3.68 -14.84 -4.52
C GLU A 57 -4.40 -14.66 -3.18
N HIS A 58 -4.55 -13.41 -2.75
CA HIS A 58 -5.20 -13.00 -1.51
C HIS A 58 -6.21 -11.87 -1.80
N PRO A 59 -7.33 -12.17 -2.49
CA PRO A 59 -8.29 -11.17 -2.96
C PRO A 59 -9.05 -10.47 -1.83
N ASP A 60 -8.93 -11.00 -0.62
CA ASP A 60 -9.46 -10.47 0.62
C ASP A 60 -8.47 -9.63 1.41
N VAL A 61 -7.28 -9.36 0.87
CA VAL A 61 -6.27 -8.50 1.49
C VAL A 61 -6.01 -7.28 0.61
N PHE A 62 -6.25 -6.10 1.18
CA PHE A 62 -5.83 -4.84 0.60
C PHE A 62 -4.49 -4.41 1.19
N THR A 63 -3.54 -4.06 0.32
CA THR A 63 -2.21 -3.61 0.72
C THR A 63 -1.93 -2.21 0.20
N ILE A 64 -1.45 -1.34 1.09
CA ILE A 64 -0.85 -0.06 0.74
C ILE A 64 0.65 -0.15 1.00
N ARG A 65 1.45 0.18 -0.01
CA ARG A 65 2.90 0.31 0.11
C ARG A 65 3.31 1.74 -0.22
N VAL A 66 4.11 2.34 0.65
CA VAL A 66 4.61 3.70 0.51
C VAL A 66 6.12 3.70 0.59
N THR A 67 6.76 4.18 -0.46
CA THR A 67 8.22 4.24 -0.59
C THR A 67 8.62 5.68 -0.91
N PRO A 68 9.66 6.25 -0.30
CA PRO A 68 10.18 7.53 -0.75
C PRO A 68 10.70 7.42 -2.19
N ALA A 69 10.48 8.46 -3.00
CA ALA A 69 10.94 8.52 -4.39
C ALA A 69 12.47 8.74 -4.52
N TYR A 70 13.24 8.34 -3.51
CA TYR A 70 14.69 8.48 -3.43
C TYR A 70 15.26 7.38 -2.52
N PHE A 71 16.56 7.13 -2.69
CA PHE A 71 17.30 6.22 -1.83
C PHE A 71 18.26 6.97 -0.90
N PHE A 72 18.47 6.41 0.29
CA PHE A 72 19.41 6.91 1.28
C PHE A 72 20.83 6.37 0.99
N PRO A 73 21.89 7.05 1.44
CA PRO A 73 23.24 6.49 1.41
C PRO A 73 23.33 5.20 2.23
N ALA A 74 24.08 4.20 1.75
CA ALA A 74 24.31 2.95 2.49
C ALA A 74 24.97 3.19 3.87
N ALA A 75 25.75 4.27 4.03
CA ALA A 75 26.31 4.67 5.31
C ALA A 75 25.24 4.94 6.40
N ASP A 76 24.00 5.28 6.00
CA ASP A 76 22.88 5.50 6.93
C ASP A 76 22.17 4.20 7.34
N GLN A 77 22.57 3.04 6.82
CA GLN A 77 21.85 1.77 6.98
C GLN A 77 21.56 1.44 8.46
N ALA A 78 22.56 1.54 9.34
CA ALA A 78 22.38 1.26 10.77
C ALA A 78 21.40 2.23 11.45
N ARG A 79 21.41 3.51 11.03
CA ARG A 79 20.49 4.53 11.54
C ARG A 79 19.06 4.23 11.09
N LEU A 80 18.87 3.92 9.81
CA LEU A 80 17.56 3.59 9.23
C LEU A 80 16.99 2.30 9.85
N ALA A 81 17.82 1.29 10.11
CA ALA A 81 17.39 0.05 10.74
C ALA A 81 16.83 0.30 12.13
N ARG A 82 17.52 1.12 12.95
CA ARG A 82 16.99 1.54 14.26
C ARG A 82 15.68 2.31 14.14
N PHE A 83 15.54 3.22 13.17
CA PHE A 83 14.30 3.94 12.95
C PHE A 83 13.14 3.02 12.56
N ALA A 84 13.36 2.09 11.63
CA ALA A 84 12.35 1.12 11.22
C ALA A 84 11.94 0.21 12.39
N HIS A 85 12.91 -0.26 13.18
CA HIS A 85 12.63 -1.05 14.38
C HIS A 85 11.76 -0.29 15.39
N LEU A 86 12.17 0.93 15.77
CA LEU A 86 11.41 1.77 16.70
C LEU A 86 10.01 2.14 16.17
N TRP A 87 9.88 2.34 14.85
CA TRP A 87 8.59 2.57 14.22
C TRP A 87 7.69 1.35 14.37
N ASN A 88 8.18 0.16 14.04
CA ASN A 88 7.43 -1.10 14.06
C ASN A 88 7.01 -1.49 15.48
N ASP A 89 7.84 -1.20 16.49
CA ASP A 89 7.49 -1.45 17.89
C ASP A 89 6.31 -0.58 18.34
N ARG A 90 6.22 0.65 17.82
CA ARG A 90 5.18 1.63 18.17
C ARG A 90 3.92 1.51 17.31
N ASN A 91 4.05 1.03 16.07
CA ASN A 91 2.96 0.99 15.09
C ASN A 91 2.70 -0.43 14.63
N ARG A 92 1.66 -1.07 15.18
CA ARG A 92 1.33 -2.47 14.85
C ARG A 92 0.65 -2.64 13.49
N ALA A 93 0.01 -1.59 12.98
CA ALA A 93 -0.67 -1.65 11.68
C ALA A 93 0.28 -1.48 10.50
N VAL A 94 1.39 -0.75 10.68
CA VAL A 94 2.27 -0.35 9.56
C VAL A 94 3.68 -0.86 9.83
N THR A 95 4.19 -1.70 8.94
CA THR A 95 5.54 -2.24 9.00
C THR A 95 6.46 -1.46 8.07
N ALA A 96 7.51 -0.86 8.62
CA ALA A 96 8.62 -0.29 7.88
C ALA A 96 9.71 -1.36 7.66
N THR A 97 10.15 -1.51 6.43
CA THR A 97 11.25 -2.41 6.03
C THR A 97 12.29 -1.66 5.22
N MET A 98 13.54 -2.08 5.34
CA MET A 98 14.61 -1.65 4.47
C MET A 98 14.80 -2.65 3.35
N HIS A 99 15.20 -2.16 2.18
CA HIS A 99 15.55 -3.01 1.05
C HIS A 99 16.78 -2.47 0.33
N ALA A 100 17.53 -3.39 -0.29
CA ALA A 100 18.65 -3.01 -1.14
C ALA A 100 18.16 -2.22 -2.37
N SER A 101 19.04 -1.36 -2.88
CA SER A 101 18.92 -0.77 -4.21
C SER A 101 19.80 -1.56 -5.19
N SER A 102 19.56 -1.38 -6.49
CA SER A 102 20.49 -1.86 -7.53
C SER A 102 21.86 -1.16 -7.46
N ASP A 103 21.92 0.05 -6.89
CA ASP A 103 23.17 0.73 -6.52
C ASP A 103 23.57 0.28 -5.10
N PRO A 104 24.72 -0.41 -4.92
CA PRO A 104 25.17 -0.89 -3.60
C PRO A 104 25.44 0.23 -2.59
N GLN A 105 25.64 1.47 -3.04
CA GLN A 105 25.83 2.64 -2.18
C GLN A 105 24.49 3.25 -1.72
N ARG A 106 23.37 2.62 -2.06
CA ARG A 106 22.02 3.12 -1.81
C ARG A 106 21.15 2.09 -1.11
N VAL A 107 20.33 2.56 -0.17
CA VAL A 107 19.36 1.75 0.56
C VAL A 107 18.00 2.41 0.52
N GLY A 108 16.96 1.60 0.31
CA GLY A 108 15.57 2.02 0.27
C GLY A 108 14.86 1.70 1.58
N VAL A 109 13.77 2.42 1.83
CA VAL A 109 12.87 2.16 2.95
C VAL A 109 11.46 2.15 2.41
N THR A 110 10.65 1.20 2.87
CA THR A 110 9.27 1.06 2.46
C THR A 110 8.40 0.85 3.69
N ALA A 111 7.25 1.51 3.76
CA ALA A 111 6.22 1.25 4.75
C ALA A 111 5.07 0.49 4.09
N VAL A 112 4.60 -0.57 4.73
CA VAL A 112 3.52 -1.42 4.23
C VAL A 112 2.44 -1.54 5.30
N ASN A 113 1.19 -1.45 4.85
CA ASN A 113 0.03 -1.79 5.65
C ASN A 113 -0.83 -2.75 4.82
N SER A 114 -1.17 -3.89 5.39
CA SER A 114 -2.06 -4.87 4.78
C SER A 114 -3.24 -5.09 5.72
N GLN A 115 -4.45 -5.07 5.16
CA GLN A 115 -5.68 -5.19 5.94
C GLN A 115 -6.63 -6.16 5.25
N TRP A 116 -7.30 -6.99 6.06
CA TRP A 116 -8.40 -7.80 5.56
C TRP A 116 -9.55 -6.90 5.13
N ILE A 117 -10.15 -7.28 4.02
CA ILE A 117 -11.38 -6.73 3.48
C ILE A 117 -12.54 -7.38 4.22
N PRO A 118 -13.31 -6.64 5.04
CA PRO A 118 -14.49 -7.20 5.69
C PRO A 118 -15.53 -7.61 4.63
N GLY A 119 -15.99 -8.86 4.65
CA GLY A 119 -17.07 -9.36 3.78
C GLY A 119 -16.63 -10.05 2.47
N SER A 120 -15.34 -10.34 2.28
CA SER A 120 -14.82 -11.11 1.14
C SER A 120 -15.13 -12.62 1.18
N SER A 121 -15.76 -13.12 2.25
CA SER A 121 -16.23 -14.49 2.35
C SER A 121 -17.51 -14.68 1.53
N GLN A 122 -17.39 -14.84 0.21
CA GLN A 122 -18.47 -15.42 -0.60
C GLN A 122 -18.03 -16.73 -1.24
N SER A 123 -18.64 -17.80 -0.72
CA SER A 123 -18.92 -19.11 -1.33
C SER A 123 -17.75 -20.01 -1.71
N ARG A 124 -17.37 -20.88 -0.77
CA ARG A 124 -17.05 -22.27 -1.12
C ARG A 124 -18.38 -23.03 -1.15
N VAL A 125 -18.87 -23.34 -2.36
CA VAL A 125 -19.92 -24.34 -2.58
C VAL A 125 -19.26 -25.71 -2.51
#